data_AF-X1VY60-F1
#
_entry.id   AF-X1VY60-F1
#
_cell.length_a   1.000
_cell.length_b   1.000
_cell.length_c   1.000
_cell.angle_alpha   90.00
_cell.angle_beta   90.00
_cell.angle_gamma   90.00
#
_symmetry.space_group_name_H-M   'P 1'
#
loop_
_entity.id
_entity.type
_entity.pdbx_description
1 polymer ?
#
loop_
_entity_poly.entity_id
_entity_poly.type
_entity_poly.pdbx_seq_one_letter_code
_entity_poly.pdbx_strand_id
1 'polypeptide(L)'
;AIETISEGLSQSRAAKAEDVTGEGFAIDLQWLKEAKQTLKWTDQTMLTFIISQYKVSGKSDIEALGKLTREQADNFTKEINRRLEKQTSLF
;
A
#
# COMPACT_ATOMS: atom_id res chain seq x y z
N ALA A 1 -6.29 35.04 -35.48
CA ALA A 1 -6.53 33.60 -35.24
C ALA A 1 -6.03 33.29 -33.84
N ILE A 2 -6.87 32.71 -32.98
CA ILE A 2 -6.50 32.26 -31.65
C ILE A 2 -6.12 30.79 -31.80
N GLU A 3 -4.87 30.45 -31.52
CA GLU A 3 -4.44 29.05 -31.46
C GLU A 3 -4.35 28.62 -29.99
N THR A 4 -5.34 27.80 -29.64
CA THR A 4 -5.52 27.07 -28.40
C THR A 4 -4.39 26.05 -28.22
N ILE A 5 -3.53 26.23 -27.23
CA ILE A 5 -2.64 25.17 -26.76
C ILE A 5 -3.33 24.50 -25.57
N SER A 6 -4.01 23.40 -25.86
CA SER A 6 -4.58 22.48 -24.87
C SER A 6 -4.14 21.07 -25.25
N GLU A 7 -2.98 20.66 -24.75
CA GLU A 7 -2.47 19.29 -24.77
C GLU A 7 -1.30 19.28 -23.76
N GLY A 8 -1.13 18.38 -22.81
CA GLY A 8 -1.86 17.21 -22.40
C GLY A 8 -1.13 16.69 -21.15
N LEU A 9 -1.91 16.39 -20.12
CA LEU A 9 -1.65 15.36 -19.11
C LEU A 9 -0.21 15.19 -18.57
N SER A 10 -0.02 15.73 -17.36
CA SER A 10 0.32 14.91 -16.19
C SER A 10 1.51 13.95 -16.32
N GLN A 11 2.61 14.40 -16.92
CA GLN A 11 3.85 13.64 -16.88
C GLN A 11 4.52 13.85 -15.51
N SER A 12 4.42 12.79 -14.71
CA SER A 12 5.45 12.40 -13.76
C SER A 12 5.64 13.33 -12.57
N ARG A 13 4.68 13.27 -11.64
CA ARG A 13 5.02 13.29 -10.21
C ARG A 13 5.86 12.04 -9.91
N ALA A 14 7.09 12.03 -10.40
CA ALA A 14 8.20 11.27 -9.85
C ALA A 14 8.47 11.89 -8.48
N ALA A 15 7.55 11.65 -7.54
CA ALA A 15 7.81 11.81 -6.13
C ALA A 15 8.87 10.75 -5.81
N LYS A 16 10.12 11.13 -6.04
CA LYS A 16 11.16 11.09 -5.03
C LYS A 16 10.97 9.89 -4.10
N ALA A 17 11.48 8.75 -4.56
CA ALA A 17 11.80 7.61 -3.72
C ALA A 17 12.93 8.05 -2.79
N GLU A 18 12.59 8.88 -1.81
CA GLU A 18 13.41 9.13 -0.65
C GLU A 18 13.54 7.80 0.08
N ASP A 19 14.76 7.28 0.05
CA ASP A 19 15.43 6.55 1.12
C ASP A 19 14.55 6.28 2.35
N VAL A 20 13.78 5.19 2.30
CA VAL A 20 13.20 4.59 3.52
C VAL A 20 14.13 3.46 3.94
N THR A 21 15.38 3.83 4.25
CA THR A 21 16.28 3.01 5.06
C THR A 21 15.92 3.27 6.51
N GLY A 22 14.77 2.76 6.95
CA GLY A 22 14.29 2.98 8.31
C GLY A 22 13.70 1.70 8.82
N GLU A 23 14.57 0.85 9.39
CA GLU A 23 14.26 -0.24 10.33
C GLU A 23 12.76 -0.51 10.44
N GLY A 24 12.26 -1.22 9.43
CA GLY A 24 10.83 -1.36 9.19
C GLY A 24 10.16 -1.94 10.41
N PHE A 25 9.16 -1.22 10.92
CA PHE A 25 8.25 -1.72 11.94
C PHE A 25 7.83 -3.14 11.53
N ALA A 26 8.21 -4.14 12.33
CA ALA A 26 8.00 -5.54 12.00
C ALA A 26 6.51 -5.84 12.09
N ILE A 27 5.77 -5.58 11.01
CA ILE A 27 4.39 -6.04 10.86
C ILE A 27 4.42 -7.55 11.01
N ASP A 28 3.60 -8.05 11.93
CA ASP A 28 3.57 -9.47 12.23
C ASP A 28 3.12 -10.28 11.01
N LEU A 29 4.00 -11.16 10.54
CA LEU A 29 3.80 -11.97 9.34
C LEU A 29 2.67 -12.99 9.52
N GLN A 30 2.44 -13.44 10.74
CA GLN A 30 1.37 -14.38 11.05
C GLN A 30 0.01 -13.66 10.96
N TRP A 31 -0.12 -12.49 11.60
CA TRP A 31 -1.29 -11.62 11.47
C TRP A 31 -1.57 -11.27 10.01
N LEU A 32 -0.53 -10.93 9.23
CA LEU A 32 -0.67 -10.62 7.82
C LEU A 32 -1.27 -11.80 7.03
N LYS A 33 -0.81 -13.02 7.32
CA LYS A 33 -1.32 -14.24 6.68
C LYS A 33 -2.79 -14.48 7.02
N GLU A 34 -3.17 -14.35 8.29
CA GLU A 34 -4.57 -14.47 8.72
C GLU A 34 -5.45 -13.40 8.10
N ALA A 35 -4.98 -12.14 8.09
CA ALA A 35 -5.68 -11.04 7.46
C ALA A 35 -5.91 -11.28 5.95
N LYS A 36 -4.89 -11.77 5.24
CA LYS A 36 -5.01 -12.13 3.82
C LYS A 36 -6.03 -13.24 3.60
N GLN A 37 -6.05 -14.27 4.45
CA GLN A 37 -7.01 -15.37 4.34
C GLN A 37 -8.45 -14.89 4.58
N THR A 38 -8.67 -14.11 5.64
CA THR A 38 -10.00 -13.57 5.96
C THR A 38 -10.49 -12.60 4.89
N LEU A 39 -9.63 -11.72 4.38
CA LEU A 39 -9.97 -10.81 3.28
C LEU A 39 -10.04 -11.51 1.91
N LYS A 40 -9.60 -12.77 1.82
CA LYS A 40 -9.37 -13.50 0.55
C LYS A 40 -8.46 -12.74 -0.41
N TRP A 41 -7.46 -12.04 0.13
CA TRP A 41 -6.48 -11.28 -0.65
C TRP A 41 -5.28 -12.16 -1.00
N THR A 42 -4.84 -12.08 -2.26
CA THR A 42 -3.58 -12.69 -2.69
C THR A 42 -2.41 -11.78 -2.40
N ASP A 43 -1.19 -12.32 -2.44
CA ASP A 43 0.06 -11.56 -2.32
C ASP A 43 0.10 -10.40 -3.32
N GLN A 44 -0.36 -10.63 -4.56
CA GLN A 44 -0.43 -9.61 -5.60
C GLN A 44 -1.45 -8.51 -5.30
N THR A 45 -2.63 -8.85 -4.79
CA THR A 45 -3.64 -7.87 -4.39
C THR A 45 -3.11 -6.99 -3.25
N MET A 46 -2.46 -7.59 -2.27
CA MET A 46 -1.90 -6.88 -1.14
C MET A 46 -0.73 -5.98 -1.55
N LEU A 47 0.19 -6.50 -2.38
CA LEU A 47 1.28 -5.73 -2.97
C LEU A 47 0.75 -4.52 -3.75
N THR A 48 -0.21 -4.72 -4.64
CA THR A 48 -0.83 -3.64 -5.43
C THR A 48 -1.47 -2.59 -4.52
N PHE A 49 -2.14 -3.02 -3.45
CA PHE A 49 -2.72 -2.11 -2.46
C PHE A 49 -1.65 -1.27 -1.77
N ILE A 50 -0.58 -1.89 -1.28
CA ILE A 50 0.52 -1.23 -0.57
C ILE A 50 1.22 -0.21 -1.49
N ILE A 51 1.56 -0.61 -2.72
CA ILE A 51 2.18 0.28 -3.72
C ILE A 51 1.25 1.43 -4.06
N SER A 52 -0.05 1.16 -4.24
CA SER A 52 -1.03 2.19 -4.62
C SER A 52 -1.25 3.23 -3.52
N GLN A 53 -1.40 2.79 -2.26
CA GLN A 53 -1.65 3.65 -1.10
C GLN A 53 -0.40 4.39 -0.63
N TYR A 54 0.69 3.67 -0.39
CA TYR A 54 1.86 4.22 0.30
C TYR A 54 2.97 4.66 -0.67
N LYS A 55 2.78 4.44 -1.98
CA LYS A 55 3.75 4.77 -3.04
C LYS A 55 5.13 4.16 -2.82
N VAL A 56 5.21 3.07 -2.06
CA VAL A 56 6.43 2.28 -1.87
C VAL A 56 6.63 1.32 -3.05
N SER A 57 7.88 0.97 -3.33
CA SER A 57 8.23 0.00 -4.38
C SER A 57 8.58 -1.34 -3.75
N GLY A 58 8.04 -2.46 -4.24
CA GLY A 58 8.41 -3.78 -3.74
C GLY A 58 8.17 -4.88 -4.76
N LYS A 59 9.00 -5.92 -4.73
CA LYS A 59 8.79 -7.13 -5.55
C LYS A 59 7.76 -8.10 -4.95
N SER A 60 7.54 -8.00 -3.64
CA SER A 60 6.56 -8.80 -2.89
C SER A 60 5.92 -7.93 -1.82
N ASP A 61 4.75 -8.31 -1.33
CA ASP A 61 4.05 -7.59 -0.25
C ASP A 61 4.96 -7.44 0.97
N ILE A 62 5.68 -8.49 1.38
CA ILE A 62 6.63 -8.43 2.50
C ILE A 62 7.74 -7.39 2.27
N GLU A 63 8.31 -7.35 1.06
CA GLU A 63 9.35 -6.38 0.71
C GLU A 63 8.80 -4.95 0.69
N ALA A 64 7.56 -4.76 0.23
CA ALA A 64 6.89 -3.47 0.24
C ALA A 64 6.56 -3.01 1.66
N LEU A 65 6.09 -3.92 2.53
CA LEU A 65 5.84 -3.64 3.95
C LEU A 65 7.12 -3.23 4.69
N GLY A 66 8.25 -3.88 4.39
CA GLY A 66 9.55 -3.54 4.99
C GLY A 66 10.06 -2.14 4.61
N LYS A 67 9.49 -1.52 3.58
CA LYS A 67 9.81 -0.15 3.15
C LYS A 67 8.77 0.88 3.60
N LEU A 68 7.76 0.45 4.36
CA LEU A 68 6.81 1.37 4.97
C LEU A 68 7.47 2.07 6.16
N THR A 69 7.21 3.38 6.29
CA THR A 69 7.53 4.08 7.53
C THR A 69 6.62 3.61 8.66
N ARG A 70 7.01 3.86 9.92
CA ARG A 70 6.21 3.49 11.10
C ARG A 70 4.77 3.98 11.02
N GLU A 71 4.56 5.22 10.56
CA GLU A 71 3.22 5.80 10.41
C GLU A 71 2.43 5.10 9.30
N GLN A 72 3.08 4.73 8.19
CA GLN A 72 2.44 4.01 7.10
C GLN A 72 2.07 2.58 7.51
N ALA A 73 2.93 1.91 8.27
CA ALA A 73 2.68 0.58 8.81
C ALA A 73 1.49 0.58 9.79
N ASP A 74 1.43 1.53 10.72
CA ASP A 74 0.28 1.70 11.62
C ASP A 74 -1.01 1.98 10.84
N ASN A 75 -0.96 2.87 9.85
CA ASN A 75 -2.10 3.17 8.99
C ASN A 75 -2.55 1.93 8.20
N PHE A 76 -1.60 1.16 7.65
CA PHE A 76 -1.87 -0.09 6.96
C PHE A 76 -2.57 -1.10 7.86
N THR A 77 -2.05 -1.33 9.07
CA THR A 77 -2.67 -2.23 10.03
C THR A 77 -4.08 -1.79 10.39
N LYS A 78 -4.32 -0.50 10.59
CA LYS A 78 -5.66 0.06 10.84
C LYS A 78 -6.61 -0.16 9.65
N GLU A 79 -6.17 0.09 8.43
CA GLU A 79 -6.98 -0.10 7.23
C GLU A 79 -7.32 -1.57 6.97
N ILE A 80 -6.38 -2.48 7.20
CA ILE A 80 -6.63 -3.93 7.11
C ILE A 80 -7.63 -4.37 8.19
N ASN A 81 -7.44 -3.97 9.44
CA ASN A 81 -8.40 -4.27 10.51
C ASN A 81 -9.80 -3.75 10.19
N ARG A 82 -9.92 -2.50 9.72
CA ARG A 82 -11.21 -1.94 9.31
C ARG A 82 -11.88 -2.74 8.19
N ARG A 83 -11.10 -3.30 7.25
CA ARG A 83 -11.63 -4.18 6.19
C ARG A 83 -12.05 -5.54 6.74
N LEU A 84 -11.28 -6.09 7.69
CA LEU A 84 -11.62 -7.33 8.38
C LEU A 84 -12.95 -7.17 9.14
N GLU A 85 -13.11 -6.10 9.91
CA GLU A 85 -14.35 -5.80 10.64
C GLU A 85 -15.55 -5.68 9.70
N LYS A 86 -15.38 -5.02 8.55
CA LYS A 86 -16.44 -4.93 7.53
C LYS A 86 -16.80 -6.28 6.93
N GLN A 87 -15.83 -7.17 6.71
CA GLN A 87 -16.07 -8.53 6.24
C GLN A 87 -16.81 -9.35 7.30
N THR A 88 -16.44 -9.24 8.57
CA THR A 88 -17.11 -9.94 9.67
C THR A 88 -18.54 -9.42 9.90
N SER A 89 -18.78 -8.12 9.73
CA SER A 89 -20.10 -7.52 9.90
C SER A 89 -21.09 -7.83 8.77
N LEU A 90 -20.64 -8.44 7.66
CA LEU A 90 -21.49 -8.78 6.51
C LEU A 90 -22.15 -10.17 6.63
N PHE A 91 -21.86 -10.92 7.69
CA PHE A 91 -22.41 -12.23 8.00
C PHE A 91 -23.19 -12.19 9.32
#